data_AF-A0A920N0I9-F1
#
_entry.id   AF-A0A920N0I9-F1
#
_cell.length_a   1.000
_cell.length_b   1.000
_cell.length_c   1.000
_cell.angle_alpha   90.00
_cell.angle_beta   90.00
_cell.angle_gamma   90.00
#
_symmetry.space_group_name_H-M   'P 1'
#
loop_
_entity.id
_entity.type
_entity.pdbx_description
1 polymer ?
#
loop_
_entity_poly.entity_id
_entity_poly.type
_entity_poly.pdbx_seq_one_letter_code
_entity_poly.pdbx_strand_id
1 'polypeptide(L)'
;MSSRRLARMAQAIRESVSSAILSELKDPRVQDVTFVGVDVSGDLRSALVRVTVRGDAKSQSLTLHGLRSARGFLQSRIGDRLKTRYTPVLEFASMMKPVSILRRLSC
;
A
#
# COMPACT_ATOMS: atom_id res chain seq x y z
N MET A 1 -15.55 -21.31 -5.24
CA MET A 1 -14.57 -21.06 -6.32
C MET A 1 -14.59 -19.60 -6.80
N SER A 2 -13.89 -18.68 -6.13
CA SER A 2 -13.68 -17.30 -6.61
C SER A 2 -12.19 -16.87 -6.61
N SER A 3 -11.28 -17.82 -6.37
CA SER A 3 -9.84 -17.58 -6.19
C SER A 3 -9.11 -17.06 -7.43
N ARG A 4 -9.50 -17.48 -8.65
CA ARG A 4 -8.81 -17.09 -9.89
C ARG A 4 -8.95 -15.61 -10.24
N ARG A 5 -10.08 -14.97 -9.90
CA ARG A 5 -10.26 -13.53 -10.10
C ARG A 5 -9.48 -12.72 -9.06
N LEU A 6 -9.54 -13.14 -7.80
CA LEU A 6 -8.76 -12.57 -6.70
C LEU A 6 -7.26 -12.64 -6.97
N ALA A 7 -6.74 -13.80 -7.37
CA ALA A 7 -5.32 -13.99 -7.66
C ALA A 7 -4.85 -13.10 -8.82
N ARG A 8 -5.63 -12.99 -9.90
CA ARG A 8 -5.31 -12.08 -11.02
C ARG A 8 -5.32 -10.61 -10.58
N MET A 9 -6.28 -10.21 -9.75
CA MET A 9 -6.34 -8.86 -9.20
C MET A 9 -5.12 -8.57 -8.31
N ALA A 10 -4.80 -9.48 -7.39
CA ALA A 10 -3.67 -9.36 -6.49
C ALA A 10 -2.34 -9.29 -7.25
N GLN A 11 -2.17 -10.10 -8.30
CA GLN A 11 -0.99 -10.05 -9.14
C GLN A 11 -0.87 -8.72 -9.89
N ALA A 12 -1.95 -8.22 -10.50
CA ALA A 12 -1.94 -6.95 -11.21
C ALA A 12 -1.63 -5.77 -10.27
N ILE A 13 -2.18 -5.78 -9.04
CA ILE A 13 -1.89 -4.77 -8.01
C ILE A 13 -0.43 -4.87 -7.60
N ARG A 14 0.06 -6.08 -7.29
CA ARG A 14 1.46 -6.31 -6.90
C ARG A 14 2.43 -5.79 -7.97
N GLU A 15 2.21 -6.10 -9.24
CA GLU A 15 3.07 -5.63 -10.33
C GLU A 15 3.03 -4.10 -10.44
N SER A 16 1.84 -3.50 -10.41
CA SER A 16 1.67 -2.05 -10.58
C SER A 16 2.26 -1.26 -9.42
N VAL A 17 2.07 -1.74 -8.19
CA VAL A 17 2.64 -1.13 -6.99
C VAL A 17 4.16 -1.29 -6.97
N SER A 18 4.68 -2.49 -7.28
CA SER A 18 6.13 -2.72 -7.35
C SER A 18 6.79 -1.81 -8.38
N SER A 19 6.20 -1.68 -9.58
CA SER A 19 6.72 -0.78 -10.61
C SER A 19 6.65 0.68 -10.20
N ALA A 20 5.55 1.12 -9.57
CA ALA A 20 5.39 2.51 -9.18
C ALA A 20 6.36 2.92 -8.05
N ILE A 21 6.59 2.03 -7.08
CA ILE A 21 7.59 2.25 -6.02
C ILE A 21 8.98 2.44 -6.63
N LEU A 22 9.37 1.58 -7.59
CA LEU A 22 10.70 1.63 -8.21
C LEU A 22 10.89 2.80 -9.17
N SER A 23 9.87 3.15 -9.96
CA SER A 23 10.00 4.13 -11.05
C SER A 23 9.69 5.57 -10.62
N GLU A 24 8.70 5.75 -9.76
CA GLU A 24 8.07 7.06 -9.54
C GLU A 24 8.26 7.58 -8.11
N LEU A 25 8.51 6.68 -7.16
CA LEU A 25 8.80 7.05 -5.78
C LEU A 25 10.30 7.29 -5.59
N LYS A 26 10.82 8.31 -6.29
CA LYS A 26 12.21 8.82 -6.14
C LYS A 26 12.37 9.72 -4.92
N ASP A 27 11.58 9.50 -3.88
CA ASP A 27 11.65 10.31 -2.67
C ASP A 27 12.74 9.73 -1.75
N PRO A 28 13.72 10.51 -1.28
CA PRO A 28 14.74 10.05 -0.34
C PRO A 28 14.19 9.47 0.97
N ARG A 29 12.91 9.73 1.26
CA ARG A 29 12.18 9.19 2.43
C ARG A 29 11.56 7.81 2.21
N VAL A 30 11.61 7.28 0.98
CA VAL A 30 10.96 6.01 0.59
C VAL A 30 11.97 5.00 0.01
N GLN A 31 13.26 5.35 -0.01
CA GLN A 31 14.33 4.52 -0.60
C GLN A 31 14.50 3.15 0.08
N ASP A 32 14.08 3.02 1.34
CA ASP A 32 14.26 1.82 2.16
C ASP A 32 12.98 0.98 2.31
N VAL A 33 12.03 1.11 1.38
CA VAL A 33 10.75 0.38 1.41
C VAL A 33 10.81 -0.89 0.58
N THR A 34 10.43 -2.00 1.21
CA THR A 34 10.21 -3.28 0.56
C THR A 34 8.72 -3.61 0.54
N PHE A 35 8.20 -3.96 -0.64
CA PHE A 35 6.86 -4.50 -0.76
C PHE A 35 6.85 -5.97 -0.29
N VAL A 36 5.97 -6.31 0.64
CA VAL A 36 5.86 -7.68 1.17
C VAL A 36 4.74 -8.44 0.47
N GLY A 37 3.59 -7.81 0.30
CA GLY A 37 2.42 -8.48 -0.23
C GLY A 37 1.21 -7.58 -0.32
N VAL A 38 0.16 -8.10 -0.93
CA VAL A 38 -1.15 -7.45 -1.00
C VAL A 38 -2.21 -8.45 -0.60
N ASP A 39 -3.08 -8.04 0.32
CA ASP A 39 -4.29 -8.78 0.66
C ASP A 39 -5.47 -8.06 0.03
N VAL A 40 -6.11 -8.72 -0.93
CA VAL A 40 -7.31 -8.19 -1.58
C VAL A 40 -8.52 -8.78 -0.86
N SER A 41 -9.45 -7.91 -0.46
CA SER A 41 -10.70 -8.35 0.17
C SER A 41 -11.55 -9.19 -0.80
N GLY A 42 -12.35 -10.11 -0.27
CA GLY A 42 -13.25 -10.96 -1.03
C GLY A 42 -14.23 -10.17 -1.91
N ASP A 43 -14.58 -8.96 -1.48
CA ASP A 43 -15.46 -8.05 -2.21
C ASP A 43 -14.75 -7.26 -3.33
N LEU A 44 -13.43 -7.44 -3.50
CA LEU A 44 -12.59 -6.77 -4.51
C LEU A 44 -12.59 -5.24 -4.45
N ARG A 45 -13.18 -4.65 -3.41
CA ARG A 45 -13.30 -3.20 -3.20
C ARG A 45 -12.18 -2.60 -2.37
N SER A 46 -11.47 -3.40 -1.60
CA SER A 46 -10.33 -2.97 -0.79
C SER A 46 -9.13 -3.89 -1.01
N ALA A 47 -7.95 -3.30 -1.01
CA ALA A 47 -6.69 -4.00 -1.10
C ALA A 47 -5.70 -3.41 -0.10
N LEU A 48 -5.25 -4.24 0.84
CA LEU A 48 -4.28 -3.90 1.85
C LEU A 48 -2.88 -4.23 1.35
N VAL A 49 -2.09 -3.21 1.09
CA VAL A 49 -0.69 -3.31 0.67
C VAL A 49 0.19 -3.33 1.92
N ARG A 50 0.88 -4.45 2.12
CA ARG A 50 1.85 -4.66 3.19
C ARG A 50 3.24 -4.27 2.73
N VAL A 51 3.85 -3.33 3.46
CA VAL A 51 5.21 -2.86 3.20
C VAL A 51 6.07 -2.98 4.46
N THR A 52 7.37 -3.12 4.27
CA THR A 52 8.38 -3.00 5.34
C THR A 52 9.28 -1.84 5.02
N VAL A 53 9.65 -1.07 6.05
CA VAL A 53 10.56 0.05 5.92
C VAL A 53 11.79 -0.31 6.74
N ARG A 54 12.97 -0.23 6.14
CA ARG A 54 14.23 -0.39 6.85
C ARG A 54 14.56 0.93 7.55
N GLY A 55 14.37 1.00 8.87
CA GLY A 55 14.65 2.20 9.66
C GLY A 55 13.79 2.33 10.92
N ASP A 56 13.87 3.49 11.58
CA ASP A 56 13.14 3.79 12.81
C ASP A 56 11.65 4.09 12.58
N ALA A 57 10.86 4.07 13.66
CA ALA A 57 9.43 4.39 13.64
C ALA A 57 9.10 5.77 13.04
N LYS A 58 10.02 6.74 13.15
CA LYS A 58 9.88 8.06 12.52
C LYS A 58 9.92 7.97 10.99
N SER A 59 10.91 7.28 10.45
CA SER A 59 11.07 7.06 9.01
C SER A 59 9.85 6.34 8.46
N GLN A 60 9.38 5.31 9.17
CA GLN A 60 8.16 4.58 8.82
C GLN A 60 6.92 5.48 8.72
N SER A 61 6.70 6.37 9.70
CA SER A 61 5.55 7.30 9.66
C SER A 61 5.62 8.25 8.47
N LEU A 62 6.80 8.80 8.19
CA LEU A 62 7.04 9.68 7.05
C LEU A 62 6.82 8.94 5.72
N THR A 63 7.33 7.72 5.61
CA THR A 63 7.13 6.86 4.44
C THR A 63 5.66 6.53 4.21
N LEU A 64 4.93 6.14 5.27
CA LEU A 64 3.49 5.86 5.16
C LEU A 64 2.71 7.11 4.75
N HIS A 65 3.11 8.28 5.22
CA HIS A 65 2.50 9.54 4.80
C HIS A 65 2.75 9.84 3.31
N GLY A 66 3.98 9.59 2.83
CA GLY A 66 4.32 9.67 1.40
C GLY A 66 3.49 8.71 0.54
N LEU A 67 3.41 7.44 0.95
CA LEU A 67 2.60 6.42 0.26
C LEU A 67 1.10 6.76 0.25
N ARG A 68 0.57 7.32 1.35
CA ARG A 68 -0.82 7.79 1.42
C ARG A 68 -1.09 8.94 0.46
N SER A 69 -0.13 9.84 0.28
CA SER A 69 -0.23 10.95 -0.68
C SER A 69 -0.19 10.42 -2.13
N ALA A 70 0.65 9.43 -2.40
CA ALA A 70 0.73 8.74 -3.69
C ALA A 70 -0.46 7.81 -3.98
N ARG A 71 -1.35 7.56 -3.02
CA ARG A 71 -2.49 6.64 -3.15
C ARG A 71 -3.36 6.95 -4.37
N GLY A 72 -3.73 8.21 -4.58
CA GLY A 72 -4.63 8.59 -5.68
C GLY A 72 -3.99 8.32 -7.05
N PHE A 73 -2.70 8.61 -7.17
CA PHE A 73 -1.93 8.32 -8.37
C PHE A 73 -1.83 6.80 -8.64
N LEU A 74 -1.53 6.01 -7.61
CA LEU A 74 -1.49 4.55 -7.69
C LEU A 74 -2.87 3.97 -8.08
N GLN A 75 -3.95 4.52 -7.53
CA GLN A 75 -5.31 4.12 -7.87
C GLN A 75 -5.64 4.40 -9.34
N SER A 76 -5.25 5.56 -9.87
CA SER A 76 -5.47 5.88 -11.29
C SER A 76 -4.76 4.87 -12.20
N ARG A 77 -3.47 4.62 -11.95
CA ARG A 77 -2.66 3.64 -12.71
C ARG A 77 -3.26 2.23 -12.69
N ILE A 78 -3.73 1.79 -11.53
CA ILE A 78 -4.36 0.48 -11.36
C ILE A 78 -5.70 0.43 -12.10
N GLY A 79 -6.49 1.50 -12.05
CA GLY A 79 -7.74 1.64 -12.80
C GLY A 79 -7.52 1.52 -14.31
N ASP A 80 -6.52 2.23 -14.83
CA ASP A 80 -6.14 2.20 -16.26
C ASP A 80 -5.73 0.80 -16.71
N ARG A 81 -5.01 0.06 -15.85
CA ARG A 81 -4.49 -1.27 -16.16
C ARG A 81 -5.52 -2.39 -16.04
N LEU A 82 -6.40 -2.33 -15.02
CA LEU A 82 -7.40 -3.37 -14.76
C LEU A 82 -8.70 -3.17 -15.54
N LYS A 83 -8.95 -2.00 -16.14
CA LYS A 83 -10.20 -1.65 -16.87
C LYS A 83 -11.46 -2.15 -16.15
N THR A 84 -11.49 -2.01 -14.83
CA THR A 84 -12.54 -2.57 -13.97
C THR A 84 -13.58 -1.52 -13.65
N ARG A 85 -14.83 -1.96 -13.42
CA ARG A 85 -15.95 -1.06 -13.03
C ARG A 85 -15.71 -0.38 -11.68
N TYR A 86 -14.95 -1.02 -10.79
CA TYR A 86 -14.62 -0.52 -9.47
C TYR A 86 -13.12 -0.64 -9.23
N THR A 87 -12.48 0.50 -8.96
CA THR A 87 -11.08 0.54 -8.55
C THR A 87 -10.99 0.24 -7.06
N PRO A 88 -10.22 -0.77 -6.63
CA PRO A 88 -10.09 -1.06 -5.22
C PRO A 88 -9.45 0.10 -4.46
N VAL A 89 -9.93 0.33 -3.24
CA VAL A 89 -9.30 1.27 -2.32
C VAL A 89 -8.01 0.66 -1.80
N LEU A 90 -6.89 1.33 -2.08
CA LEU A 90 -5.58 0.92 -1.58
C LEU A 90 -5.39 1.45 -0.17
N GLU A 91 -5.13 0.55 0.75
CA GLU A 91 -4.69 0.86 2.11
C GLU A 91 -3.26 0.40 2.30
N PHE A 92 -2.45 1.20 2.99
CA PHE A 92 -1.06 0.89 3.25
C PHE A 92 -0.88 0.57 4.72
N ALA A 93 -0.35 -0.62 5.01
CA ALA A 93 0.03 -1.04 6.33
C ALA A 93 1.50 -1.47 6.36
N SER A 94 2.22 -1.00 7.36
CA SER A 94 3.57 -1.47 7.66
C SER A 94 3.50 -2.62 8.67
N MET A 95 4.33 -3.65 8.50
CA MET A 95 4.38 -4.75 9.49
C MET A 95 4.83 -4.31 10.89
N MET A 96 5.61 -3.24 10.99
CA MET A 96 5.99 -2.71 12.28
C MET A 96 4.77 -2.05 12.92
N LYS A 97 4.21 -2.67 13.96
CA LYS A 97 3.16 -2.05 14.75
C LYS A 97 3.73 -0.74 15.30
N PRO A 98 3.05 0.40 15.10
CA PRO A 98 3.48 1.61 15.77
C PRO A 98 3.53 1.32 17.27
N VAL A 99 4.59 1.75 17.93
CA VAL A 99 4.58 1.91 19.38
C VAL A 99 3.41 2.83 19.69
N SER A 100 2.32 2.24 20.17
CA SER A 100 1.13 2.96 20.60
C SER A 100 1.52 3.82 21.78
N ILE A 101 1.96 5.06 21.51
CA ILE A 101 1.86 6.13 22.50
C ILE A 101 0.37 6.43 22.61
N LEU A 102 -0.29 5.66 23.48
CA LEU A 102 -1.52 6.08 24.13
C LEU A 102 -1.17 7.31 24.97
N ARG A 103 -1.19 8.48 24.32
CA ARG A 103 -1.38 9.74 25.02
C ARG A 103 -2.83 9.74 25.53
N ARG A 104 -3.04 9.10 26.68
CA ARG A 104 -4.18 9.42 27.55
C ARG A 104 -3.97 10.86 28.02
N LEU A 105 -4.62 11.78 27.33
CA LEU A 105 -5.01 13.05 27.92
C LEU A 105 -6.17 12.73 28.88
N SER A 106 -5.84 12.66 30.17
CA SER A 106 -6.80 12.67 31.29
C SER A 106 -6.08 13.23 32.52
N CYS A 107 -6.10 14.56 32.62
CA CYS A 107 -6.19 15.34 33.85
C CYS A 107 -6.64 16.74 33.45
#